data_AF-S4PRD9-F1
#
_entry.id   AF-S4PRD9-F1
#
_cell.length_a   1.000
_cell.length_b   1.000
_cell.length_c   1.000
_cell.angle_alpha   90.00
_cell.angle_beta   90.00
_cell.angle_gamma   90.00
#
_symmetry.space_group_name_H-M   'P 1'
#
loop_
_entity.id
_entity.type
_entity.pdbx_description
1 polymer ?
#
loop_
_entity_poly.entity_id
_entity_poly.type
_entity_poly.pdbx_seq_one_letter_code
_entity_poly.pdbx_strand_id
1 'polypeptide(L)'
;MAFMMKKKRYKFEVQCCLEELTEVPFVSAVLFAKVRLLDGGNFQVHSSREEVRKHAVRWNAEFSFVCKMCANANTGVLERALMRVSVRKECKGGRSYQKLGFCDVNLAELAGSGDTTRRCLLEGYDPRRR
;
A
#
# COMPACT_ATOMS: atom_id res chain seq x y z
N MET A 1 -22.47 -28.56 15.29
CA MET A 1 -21.34 -28.11 16.14
C MET A 1 -20.52 -27.11 15.35
N ALA A 2 -20.33 -25.88 15.84
CA ALA A 2 -19.46 -24.90 15.20
C ALA A 2 -18.00 -25.24 15.56
N PHE A 3 -17.25 -25.83 14.64
CA PHE A 3 -15.80 -25.98 14.78
C PHE A 3 -15.18 -24.58 14.72
N MET A 4 -14.83 -24.03 15.89
CA MET A 4 -14.06 -22.80 15.98
C MET A 4 -12.67 -23.10 15.40
N MET A 5 -12.45 -22.71 14.13
CA MET A 5 -11.17 -22.87 13.46
C MET A 5 -10.10 -22.17 14.29
N LYS A 6 -9.16 -22.95 14.85
CA LYS A 6 -8.00 -22.40 15.54
C LYS A 6 -7.21 -21.57 14.53
N LYS A 7 -6.89 -20.32 14.86
CA LYS A 7 -6.04 -19.45 14.05
C LYS A 7 -4.71 -19.24 14.77
N LYS A 8 -3.60 -19.39 14.05
CA LYS A 8 -2.26 -19.02 14.55
C LYS A 8 -1.93 -17.61 14.10
N ARG A 9 -1.29 -16.82 14.98
CA ARG A 9 -0.87 -15.44 14.68
C ARG A 9 0.63 -15.37 14.54
N TYR A 10 1.08 -14.68 13.51
CA TYR A 10 2.49 -14.47 13.19
C TYR A 10 2.78 -12.98 13.04
N LYS A 11 4.04 -12.60 13.25
CA LYS A 11 4.54 -11.26 12.98
C LYS A 11 5.52 -11.37 11.82
N PHE A 12 5.26 -10.62 10.76
CA PHE A 12 6.16 -10.50 9.62
C PHE A 12 6.76 -9.11 9.62
N GLU A 13 8.07 -9.03 9.49
CA GLU A 13 8.74 -7.80 9.10
C GLU A 13 8.54 -7.59 7.60
N VAL A 14 8.17 -6.37 7.23
CA VAL A 14 7.89 -5.99 5.85
C VAL A 14 8.80 -4.83 5.49
N GLN A 15 9.62 -5.04 4.47
CA GLN A 15 10.39 -3.98 3.80
C GLN A 15 9.68 -3.65 2.50
N CYS A 16 9.30 -2.39 2.34
CA CYS A 16 8.54 -1.89 1.20
C CYS A 16 9.30 -0.73 0.56
N CYS A 17 9.72 -0.90 -0.70
CA CYS A 17 10.24 0.20 -1.51
C CYS A 17 9.13 0.72 -2.43
N LEU A 18 8.81 2.01 -2.29
CA LEU A 18 7.95 2.73 -3.21
C LEU A 18 8.82 3.45 -4.25
N GLU A 19 8.93 2.86 -5.43
CA GLU A 19 9.78 3.36 -6.52
C GLU A 19 9.15 4.57 -7.24
N GLU A 20 8.19 4.33 -8.12
CA GLU A 20 7.66 5.34 -9.04
C GLU A 20 6.20 5.13 -9.43
N LEU A 21 5.58 6.18 -9.95
CA LEU A 21 4.32 6.15 -10.70
C LEU A 21 4.57 6.74 -12.08
N THR A 22 4.25 5.97 -13.12
CA THR A 22 4.37 6.35 -14.53
C THR A 22 3.00 6.66 -15.13
N GLU A 23 2.98 7.07 -16.41
CA GLU A 23 1.75 7.39 -17.15
C GLU A 23 0.88 8.46 -16.45
N VAL A 24 1.54 9.44 -15.81
CA VAL A 24 0.87 10.52 -15.11
C VAL A 24 0.42 11.59 -16.13
N PRO A 25 -0.90 11.86 -16.26
CA PRO A 25 -1.41 12.78 -17.28
C PRO A 25 -1.24 14.26 -16.91
N PHE A 26 -0.85 14.57 -15.67
CA PHE A 26 -0.74 15.93 -15.15
C PHE A 26 0.69 16.46 -15.28
N VAL A 27 0.89 17.49 -16.11
CA VAL A 27 2.18 18.19 -16.19
C VAL A 27 2.35 19.11 -14.96
N SER A 28 3.54 19.12 -14.35
CA SER A 28 3.91 19.99 -13.21
C SER A 28 3.09 19.83 -11.92
N ALA A 29 2.38 18.72 -11.73
CA ALA A 29 1.73 18.41 -10.46
C ALA A 29 2.76 17.94 -9.42
N VAL A 30 2.51 18.22 -8.15
CA VAL A 30 3.27 17.62 -7.03
C VAL A 30 2.44 16.46 -6.47
N LEU A 31 3.01 15.26 -6.45
CA LEU A 31 2.38 14.04 -5.97
C LEU A 31 3.12 13.46 -4.75
N PHE A 32 2.35 12.84 -3.87
CA PHE A 32 2.86 12.08 -2.74
C PHE A 32 1.99 10.86 -2.49
N ALA A 33 2.59 9.81 -1.96
CA ALA A 33 1.89 8.58 -1.60
C ALA A 33 1.62 8.53 -0.09
N LYS A 34 0.52 7.89 0.28
CA LYS A 34 0.24 7.43 1.63
C LYS A 34 0.27 5.91 1.62
N VAL A 35 1.22 5.31 2.33
CA VAL A 35 1.31 3.86 2.54
C VAL A 35 0.67 3.54 3.89
N ARG A 36 -0.26 2.58 3.94
CA ARG A 36 -0.88 2.14 5.20
C ARG A 36 -1.23 0.67 5.20
N LEU A 37 -1.16 0.05 6.37
CA LEU A 37 -1.79 -1.24 6.61
C LEU A 37 -3.31 -1.05 6.71
N LEU A 38 -4.07 -1.91 6.03
CA LEU A 38 -5.51 -2.08 6.24
C LEU A 38 -5.76 -3.17 7.27
N ASP A 39 -4.93 -4.21 7.24
CA ASP A 39 -4.98 -5.37 8.12
C ASP A 39 -3.63 -5.55 8.84
N GLY A 40 -3.66 -6.24 9.97
CA GLY A 40 -2.43 -6.69 10.64
C GLY A 40 -1.62 -5.59 11.32
N GLY A 41 -2.16 -4.39 11.49
CA GLY A 41 -1.50 -3.30 12.21
C GLY A 41 -2.16 -1.96 11.96
N ASN A 42 -1.52 -0.90 12.46
CA ASN A 42 -1.94 0.49 12.26
C ASN A 42 -0.85 1.34 11.58
N PHE A 43 0.13 0.69 10.95
CA PHE A 43 1.21 1.38 10.25
C PHE A 43 0.63 2.31 9.17
N GLN A 44 1.15 3.54 9.16
CA GLN A 44 0.75 4.55 8.20
C GLN A 44 1.87 5.59 8.08
N VAL A 45 2.29 5.87 6.84
CA VAL A 45 3.33 6.87 6.54
C VAL A 45 3.05 7.54 5.20
N HIS A 46 3.71 8.66 4.96
CA HIS A 46 3.68 9.37 3.69
C HIS A 46 5.08 9.38 3.07
N SER A 47 5.14 9.33 1.74
CA SER A 47 6.37 9.61 1.01
C SER A 47 6.68 11.11 1.02
N SER A 48 7.84 11.47 0.46
CA SER A 48 8.11 12.85 0.04
C SER A 48 7.09 13.31 -1.01
N ARG A 49 7.02 14.63 -1.17
CA ARG A 49 6.27 15.31 -2.22
C ARG A 49 7.21 15.54 -3.40
N GLU A 50 6.84 15.00 -4.55
CA GLU A 50 7.70 15.00 -5.73
C GLU A 50 6.95 15.57 -6.92
N GLU A 51 7.64 16.37 -7.73
CA GLU A 51 7.10 16.92 -8.97
C GLU A 51 7.01 15.84 -10.05
N VAL A 52 5.93 15.89 -10.83
CA VAL A 52 5.79 15.08 -12.04
C VAL A 52 6.75 15.61 -13.09
N ARG A 53 7.65 14.75 -13.56
CA ARG A 53 8.61 15.01 -14.63
C ARG A 53 8.53 13.90 -15.66
N LYS A 54 8.47 14.25 -16.95
CA LYS A 54 8.37 13.27 -18.06
C LYS A 54 7.27 12.22 -17.83
N HIS A 55 6.07 12.67 -17.42
CA HIS A 55 4.91 11.81 -17.12
C HIS A 55 5.14 10.77 -16.02
N ALA A 56 6.14 10.97 -15.16
CA ALA A 56 6.41 10.10 -14.03
C ALA A 56 6.72 10.88 -12.76
N VAL A 57 6.58 10.23 -11.61
CA VAL A 57 7.05 10.71 -10.32
C VAL A 57 7.82 9.57 -9.64
N ARG A 58 8.99 9.88 -9.09
CA ARG A 58 9.88 8.90 -8.47
C ARG A 58 10.09 9.27 -7.01
N TRP A 59 9.69 8.39 -6.10
CA TRP A 59 9.86 8.58 -4.67
C TRP A 59 11.10 7.86 -4.14
N ASN A 60 11.39 6.65 -4.66
CA ASN A 60 12.47 5.78 -4.16
C ASN A 60 12.50 5.72 -2.61
N ALA A 61 11.32 5.55 -2.01
CA ALA A 61 11.13 5.65 -0.57
C ALA A 61 11.04 4.26 0.06
N GLU A 62 11.87 4.01 1.06
CA GLU A 62 11.88 2.75 1.80
C GLU A 62 11.10 2.86 3.11
N PHE A 63 10.32 1.83 3.41
CA PHE A 63 9.53 1.73 4.63
C PHE A 63 9.74 0.35 5.26
N SER A 64 10.00 0.32 6.58
CA SER A 64 10.01 -0.92 7.35
C SER A 64 8.91 -0.89 8.42
N PHE A 65 8.13 -1.97 8.49
CA PHE A 65 7.06 -2.10 9.48
C PHE A 65 6.72 -3.58 9.74
N VAL A 66 5.98 -3.81 10.84
CA VAL A 66 5.52 -5.15 11.20
C VAL A 66 4.06 -5.34 10.80
N CYS A 67 3.77 -6.43 10.09
CA CYS A 67 2.41 -6.87 9.78
C CYS A 67 2.09 -8.16 10.56
N LYS A 68 1.02 -8.13 11.35
CA LYS A 68 0.48 -9.27 12.08
C LYS A 68 -0.50 -10.02 11.19
N MET A 69 -0.19 -11.26 10.83
CA MET A 69 -1.06 -12.07 9.98
C MET A 69 -1.58 -13.29 10.74
N CYS A 70 -2.78 -13.74 10.40
CA CYS A 70 -3.34 -14.99 10.90
C CYS A 70 -3.19 -16.08 9.84
N ALA A 71 -2.94 -17.31 10.26
CA ALA A 71 -3.02 -18.48 9.40
C ALA A 71 -4.07 -19.45 9.93
N ASN A 72 -4.71 -20.18 9.02
CA ASN A 72 -5.50 -21.35 9.38
C ASN A 72 -4.59 -22.38 10.07
N ALA A 73 -4.92 -22.79 11.30
CA ALA A 73 -4.02 -23.67 12.07
C ALA A 73 -3.90 -25.08 11.49
N ASN A 74 -4.85 -25.52 10.66
CA ASN A 74 -4.85 -26.85 10.05
C ASN A 74 -4.08 -26.86 8.72
N THR A 75 -4.23 -25.83 7.90
CA THR A 75 -3.59 -25.78 6.56
C THR A 75 -2.31 -24.95 6.52
N GLY A 76 -2.08 -24.09 7.51
CA GLY A 76 -0.97 -23.14 7.51
C GLY A 76 -1.14 -21.95 6.54
N VAL A 77 -2.23 -21.91 5.77
CA VAL A 77 -2.49 -20.85 4.79
C VAL A 77 -2.77 -19.53 5.50
N LEU A 78 -2.04 -18.49 5.12
CA LEU A 78 -2.22 -17.14 5.62
C LEU A 78 -3.53 -16.52 5.12
N GLU A 79 -4.22 -15.84 6.02
CA GLU A 79 -5.34 -14.97 5.67
C GLU A 79 -4.84 -13.71 4.99
N ARG A 80 -5.65 -13.17 4.07
CA ARG A 80 -5.35 -11.94 3.34
C ARG A 80 -5.00 -10.81 4.32
N ALA A 81 -3.92 -10.09 4.02
CA ALA A 81 -3.44 -8.97 4.81
C ALA A 81 -3.08 -7.81 3.88
N LEU A 82 -3.94 -6.80 3.80
CA LEU A 82 -3.79 -5.74 2.81
C LEU A 82 -2.95 -4.57 3.32
N MET A 83 -2.06 -4.12 2.45
CA MET A 83 -1.44 -2.80 2.50
C MET A 83 -1.99 -1.96 1.36
N ARG A 84 -2.36 -0.70 1.63
CA ARG A 84 -2.81 0.26 0.62
C ARG A 84 -1.76 1.33 0.39
N VAL A 85 -1.41 1.56 -0.88
CA VAL A 85 -0.70 2.75 -1.32
C VAL A 85 -1.70 3.68 -2.00
N SER A 86 -1.89 4.88 -1.46
CA SER A 86 -2.81 5.87 -2.00
C SER A 86 -2.03 7.06 -2.56
N VAL A 87 -2.18 7.33 -3.85
CA VAL A 87 -1.53 8.47 -4.52
C VAL A 87 -2.40 9.71 -4.38
N ARG A 88 -1.76 10.82 -4.00
CA ARG A 88 -2.39 12.10 -3.71
C ARG A 88 -1.68 13.21 -4.46
N LYS A 89 -2.48 14.11 -5.03
CA LYS A 89 -2.02 15.35 -5.65
C LYS A 89 -2.11 16.48 -4.65
N GLU A 90 -1.03 17.23 -4.49
CA GLU A 90 -1.04 18.45 -3.71
C GLU A 90 -1.96 19.53 -4.33
N CYS A 91 -2.68 20.26 -3.49
CA CYS A 91 -3.57 21.34 -3.88
C CYS A 91 -3.42 22.52 -2.91
N LYS A 92 -3.65 23.74 -3.39
CA LYS A 92 -3.61 24.97 -2.58
C LYS A 92 -2.27 25.18 -1.85
N GLY A 93 -1.15 24.95 -2.54
CA GLY A 93 0.21 25.14 -1.99
C GLY A 93 0.45 24.33 -0.72
N GLY A 94 0.20 23.02 -0.76
CA GLY A 94 0.44 22.10 0.36
C GLY A 94 -0.67 22.00 1.40
N ARG A 95 -1.63 22.93 1.44
CA ARG A 95 -2.68 22.97 2.48
C ARG A 95 -3.76 21.90 2.33
N SER A 96 -3.91 21.34 1.12
CA SER A 96 -4.92 20.34 0.83
C SER A 96 -4.40 19.32 -0.18
N TYR A 97 -5.16 18.25 -0.39
CA TYR A 97 -4.81 17.25 -1.39
C TYR A 97 -6.06 16.68 -2.06
N GLN A 98 -5.88 16.25 -3.30
CA GLN A 98 -6.84 15.45 -4.05
C GLN A 98 -6.36 14.00 -4.08
N LYS A 99 -7.23 13.05 -3.76
CA LYS A 99 -6.92 11.63 -3.93
C LYS A 99 -7.04 11.28 -5.41
N LEU A 100 -5.97 10.74 -6.01
CA LEU A 100 -5.97 10.34 -7.41
C LEU A 100 -6.40 8.89 -7.58
N GLY A 101 -5.91 8.02 -6.71
CA GLY A 101 -6.25 6.60 -6.72
C GLY A 101 -5.46 5.84 -5.67
N PHE A 102 -5.63 4.53 -5.64
CA PHE A 102 -4.90 3.65 -4.74
C PHE A 102 -4.63 2.30 -5.36
N CYS A 103 -3.71 1.54 -4.79
CA CYS A 103 -3.56 0.12 -5.03
C CYS A 103 -3.48 -0.61 -3.70
N ASP A 104 -4.07 -1.81 -3.66
CA ASP A 104 -3.99 -2.72 -2.53
C ASP A 104 -3.06 -3.88 -2.86
N VAL A 105 -2.11 -4.14 -1.97
CA VAL A 105 -1.16 -5.25 -2.06
C VAL A 105 -1.48 -6.22 -0.94
N ASN A 106 -1.73 -7.48 -1.29
CA ASN A 106 -1.92 -8.55 -0.33
C ASN A 106 -0.56 -9.07 0.14
N LEU A 107 -0.13 -8.66 1.32
CA LEU A 107 1.17 -9.04 1.89
C LEU A 107 1.27 -10.53 2.22
N ALA A 108 0.13 -11.22 2.41
CA ALA A 108 0.12 -12.65 2.67
C ALA A 108 0.63 -13.47 1.47
N GLU A 109 0.45 -12.97 0.24
CA GLU A 109 0.97 -13.61 -0.99
C GLU A 109 2.48 -13.46 -1.15
N LEU A 110 3.09 -12.53 -0.41
CA LEU A 110 4.51 -12.18 -0.50
C LEU A 110 5.30 -12.74 0.70
N ALA A 111 4.63 -13.38 1.66
CA ALA A 111 5.27 -13.91 2.84
C ALA A 111 6.22 -15.07 2.45
N GLY A 112 7.53 -14.85 2.61
CA GLY A 112 8.57 -15.83 2.32
C GLY A 112 8.97 -15.93 0.85
N SER A 113 8.52 -15.03 -0.04
CA SER A 113 8.93 -15.00 -1.45
C SER A 113 10.29 -14.34 -1.69
N GLY A 114 10.93 -13.78 -0.66
CA GLY A 114 12.11 -12.93 -0.80
C GLY A 114 11.76 -11.59 -1.46
N ASP A 115 12.74 -10.98 -2.12
CA ASP A 115 12.56 -9.68 -2.78
C ASP A 115 11.65 -9.82 -4.00
N THR A 116 10.60 -9.00 -4.07
CA THR A 116 9.61 -9.06 -5.13
C THR A 116 9.19 -7.66 -5.57
N THR A 117 9.18 -7.42 -6.88
CA THR A 117 8.66 -6.18 -7.46
C THR A 117 7.23 -6.38 -7.98
N ARG A 118 6.34 -5.44 -7.69
CA ARG A 118 4.95 -5.43 -8.20
C ARG A 118 4.65 -4.10 -8.87
N ARG A 119 4.03 -4.17 -10.05
CA ARG A 119 3.42 -3.02 -10.73
C ARG A 119 1.90 -3.17 -10.70
N CYS A 120 1.20 -2.08 -10.48
CA CYS A 120 -0.25 -2.07 -10.37
C CYS A 120 -0.83 -0.79 -10.96
N LEU A 121 -2.05 -0.88 -11.47
CA LEU A 121 -2.83 0.28 -11.88
C LEU A 121 -3.49 0.89 -10.65
N LEU A 122 -3.61 2.22 -10.65
CA LEU A 122 -4.34 2.91 -9.59
C LEU A 122 -5.85 2.72 -9.80
N GLU A 123 -6.50 2.18 -8.78
CA GLU A 123 -7.95 2.13 -8.68
C GLU A 123 -8.51 3.50 -8.30
N GLY A 124 -9.65 3.84 -8.90
CA GLY A 124 -10.41 5.04 -8.56
C GLY A 124 -11.10 4.93 -7.20
N TYR A 125 -11.30 6.06 -6.54
CA TYR A 125 -12.16 6.10 -5.35
C TYR A 125 -13.62 6.20 -5.80
N ASP A 126 -14.41 5.15 -5.55
CA ASP A 126 -15.85 5.20 -5.76
C ASP A 126 -16.48 6.19 -4.76
N PRO A 127 -17.11 7.30 -5.21
CA PRO A 127 -17.77 8.24 -4.32
C PRO A 127 -18.94 7.62 -3.54
N ARG A 128 -19.45 6.45 -3.95
CA ARG A 128 -20.55 5.73 -3.28
C ARG A 128 -20.10 4.82 -2.14
N ARG A 129 -18.80 4.56 -1.99
CA ARG A 129 -18.23 3.69 -0.95
C ARG A 129 -17.50 4.47 0.15
N ARG A 130 -18.04 5.63 0.55
CA ARG A 130 -17.52 6.41 1.68
C ARG A 130 -17.83 5.78 3.02
#